data_AF-A0A963DMS0-F1
#
_entry.id   AF-A0A963DMS0-F1
#
_cell.length_a   1.000
_cell.length_b   1.000
_cell.length_c   1.000
_cell.angle_alpha   90.00
_cell.angle_beta   90.00
_cell.angle_gamma   90.00
#
_symmetry.space_group_name_H-M   'P 1'
#
loop_
_entity.id
_entity.type
_entity.pdbx_description
1 polymer ?
#
loop_
_entity_poly.entity_id
_entity_poly.type
_entity_poly.pdbx_seq_one_letter_code
_entity_poly.pdbx_strand_id
1 'polypeptide(L)' 'MTLQALEELPEGGELELLIHREPGPLYSFLAQNGYTYRTEGLEDGTFRILIRPSAT' A
#
# COMPACT_ATOMS: atom_id res chain seq x y z
N MET A 1 5.23 0.75 -12.71
CA MET A 1 6.29 1.39 -11.89
C MET A 1 5.93 1.57 -10.41
N THR A 2 4.71 1.32 -9.93
CA THR A 2 4.39 1.39 -8.48
C THR A 2 4.56 0.08 -7.72
N LEU A 3 4.58 -1.07 -8.40
CA LEU A 3 4.64 -2.40 -7.76
C LEU A 3 6.05 -2.88 -7.42
N GLN A 4 7.07 -2.42 -8.16
CA GLN A 4 8.46 -2.85 -7.97
C GLN A 4 8.97 -2.55 -6.56
N ALA A 5 8.56 -1.41 -5.98
CA ALA A 5 8.95 -1.03 -4.63
C ALA A 5 8.44 -2.00 -3.54
N LEU A 6 7.36 -2.75 -3.81
CA LEU A 6 6.87 -3.78 -2.88
C LEU A 6 7.72 -5.05 -2.94
N GLU A 7 8.26 -5.40 -4.11
CA GLU A 7 9.12 -6.56 -4.31
C GLU A 7 10.51 -6.37 -3.67
N GLU A 8 10.93 -5.13 -3.47
CA GLU A 8 12.20 -4.74 -2.87
C GLU A 8 12.09 -4.45 -1.36
N LEU A 9 10.92 -4.67 -0.74
CA LEU A 9 10.77 -4.44 0.70
C LEU A 9 11.65 -5.40 1.51
N PRO A 10 12.41 -4.88 2.50
CA PRO A 10 13.12 -5.74 3.44
C PRO A 10 12.14 -6.54 4.30
N GLU A 11 12.61 -7.62 4.92
CA GLU A 11 11.82 -8.40 5.87
C GLU A 11 11.30 -7.50 7.00
N GLY A 12 9.97 -7.46 7.18
CA GLY A 12 9.31 -6.55 8.13
C GLY A 12 9.20 -5.09 7.68
N GLY A 13 9.62 -4.77 6.44
CA GLY A 13 9.51 -3.45 5.86
C GLY A 13 8.07 -3.03 5.54
N GLU A 14 7.87 -1.71 5.45
CA GLU A 14 6.59 -1.08 5.11
C GLU A 14 6.81 -0.05 4.00
N LEU A 15 5.87 -0.01 3.04
CA LEU A 15 5.82 1.00 1.98
C LEU A 15 4.73 2.03 2.31
N GLU A 16 5.09 3.30 2.28
CA GLU A 16 4.14 4.41 2.34
C GLU A 16 3.84 4.93 0.93
N LEU A 17 2.56 4.97 0.58
CA LEU A 17 2.08 5.51 -0.69
C LEU A 17 1.16 6.71 -0.43
N LEU A 18 1.49 7.85 -1.04
CA LEU A 18 0.70 9.08 -1.01
C LEU A 18 0.11 9.34 -2.40
N ILE A 19 -1.21 9.43 -2.51
CA ILE A 19 -1.91 9.62 -3.80
C ILE A 19 -3.16 10.48 -3.65
N HIS A 20 -3.45 11.32 -4.65
CA HIS A 20 -4.61 12.24 -4.65
C HIS A 20 -5.94 11.60 -5.08
N ARG A 21 -6.01 10.26 -5.19
CA ARG A 21 -7.23 9.54 -5.59
C ARG A 21 -7.29 8.18 -4.92
N GLU A 22 -8.50 7.71 -4.62
CA GLU A 22 -8.69 6.39 -4.03
C GLU A 22 -8.32 5.28 -5.05
N PRO A 23 -7.37 4.39 -4.74
CA PRO A 23 -6.87 3.40 -5.68
C PRO A 23 -7.64 2.07 -5.52
N GLY A 24 -8.93 2.06 -5.83
CA GLY A 24 -9.77 0.85 -5.69
C GLY A 24 -9.13 -0.45 -6.22
N PRO A 25 -8.55 -0.48 -7.44
CA PRO A 25 -7.88 -1.67 -7.97
C PRO A 25 -6.65 -2.13 -7.19
N LEU A 26 -5.93 -1.21 -6.52
CA LEU A 26 -4.73 -1.54 -5.75
C LEU A 26 -5.06 -2.41 -4.54
N TYR A 27 -6.16 -2.12 -3.84
CA TYR A 27 -6.56 -2.86 -2.66
C TYR A 27 -6.79 -4.35 -2.92
N SER A 28 -7.51 -4.66 -4.00
CA SER A 28 -7.73 -6.04 -4.42
C SER A 28 -6.44 -6.73 -4.84
N PHE A 29 -5.50 -6.01 -5.46
CA PHE A 29 -4.18 -6.56 -5.78
C PHE A 29 -3.40 -6.90 -4.50
N LEU A 30 -3.32 -5.98 -3.54
CA LEU A 30 -2.58 -6.18 -2.29
C LEU A 30 -3.08 -7.40 -1.52
N ALA A 31 -4.40 -7.53 -1.37
CA ALA A 31 -5.01 -8.66 -0.67
C ALA A 31 -4.74 -10.01 -1.36
N GLN A 32 -4.74 -10.05 -2.69
CA GLN A 32 -4.46 -11.28 -3.46
C GLN A 32 -2.99 -11.66 -3.46
N ASN A 33 -2.07 -10.72 -3.22
CA ASN A 33 -0.63 -10.93 -3.31
C ASN A 33 0.05 -11.03 -1.92
N GLY A 34 -0.72 -11.29 -0.86
CA GLY A 34 -0.15 -11.50 0.48
C GLY A 34 0.31 -10.23 1.17
N TYR A 35 -0.29 -9.08 0.85
CA TYR A 35 -0.05 -7.82 1.54
C TYR A 35 -1.25 -7.40 2.38
N THR A 36 -0.98 -6.73 3.49
CA THR A 36 -1.97 -6.02 4.29
C THR A 36 -1.71 -4.52 4.23
N TYR A 37 -2.76 -3.72 4.36
CA TYR A 37 -2.64 -2.27 4.25
C TYR A 37 -3.57 -1.53 5.21
N ARG A 38 -3.20 -0.28 5.50
CA ARG A 38 -4.05 0.69 6.20
C ARG A 38 -4.12 1.97 5.38
N THR A 39 -5.33 2.49 5.18
CA THR A 39 -5.56 3.74 4.46
C THR A 39 -6.05 4.82 5.40
N GLU A 40 -5.53 6.03 5.24
CA GLU A 40 -5.97 7.26 5.91
C GLU A 40 -6.19 8.35 4.85
N GLY A 41 -7.36 8.98 4.87
CA GLY A 41 -7.63 10.19 4.09
C GLY A 41 -7.11 11.42 4.82
N LEU A 42 -6.32 12.24 4.14
CA LEU A 42 -5.76 13.48 4.66
C LEU A 42 -6.62 14.70 4.27
N GLU A 43 -6.50 15.78 5.03
CA GLU A 43 -7.28 17.01 4.84
C GLU A 43 -7.07 17.67 3.46
N ASP A 44 -5.91 17.47 2.85
CA ASP A 44 -5.56 17.97 1.51
C ASP A 44 -6.16 17.13 0.36
N GLY A 45 -7.00 16.13 0.67
CA GLY A 45 -7.60 15.22 -0.33
C GLY A 45 -6.65 14.12 -0.82
N THR A 46 -5.48 14.00 -0.18
CA THR A 46 -4.51 12.92 -0.40
C THR A 46 -4.86 11.71 0.46
N PHE A 47 -4.63 10.51 -0.05
CA PHE A 47 -4.70 9.26 0.69
C PHE A 47 -3.30 8.79 1.04
N ARG A 48 -3.08 8.49 2.32
CA ARG A 48 -1.90 7.81 2.83
C ARG A 48 -2.21 6.34 3.01
N ILE A 49 -1.41 5.49 2.38
CA ILE A 49 -1.58 4.03 2.44
C ILE A 49 -0.28 3.43 2.95
N LEU A 50 -0.35 2.75 4.08
CA LEU A 50 0.75 1.97 4.64
C LEU A 50 0.55 0.51 4.23
N ILE A 51 1.53 -0.06 3.53
CA ILE A 51 1.47 -1.41 2.94
C ILE A 51 2.61 -2.23 3.51
N ARG A 52 2.32 -3.44 3.97
CA ARG A 52 3.32 -4.38 4.50
C ARG A 52 2.98 -5.82 4.10
N PRO A 53 3.96 -6.73 4.07
CA PRO A 53 3.68 -8.15 3.91
C PRO A 53 2.72 -8.63 5.01
N SER A 54 1.74 -9.44 4.64
CA SER A 54 0.93 -10.17 5.62
C SER A 54 1.86 -11.17 6.31
N ALA A 55 1.97 -11.09 7.63
CA ALA A 55 2.67 -12.13 8.38
C ALA A 55 1.93 -13.46 8.15
N THR A 56 2.62 -14.44 7.55
CA THR A 56 2.14 -15.81 7.36
C THR A 56 1.77 -16.45 8.69
#